data_AF-A0A7J7CK93-F1
#
_entry.id   AF-A0A7J7CK93-F1
#
_cell.length_a   1.000
_cell.length_b   1.000
_cell.length_c   1.000
_cell.angle_alpha   90.00
_cell.angle_beta   90.00
_cell.angle_gamma   90.00
#
_symmetry.space_group_name_H-M   'P 1'
#
loop_
_entity.id
_entity.type
_entity.pdbx_description
1 polymer ?
#
loop_
_entity_poly.entity_id
_entity_poly.type
_entity_poly.pdbx_seq_one_letter_code
_entity_poly.pdbx_strand_id
1 'polypeptide(L)'
;MQREQMGVGTSTFILRCVNFLTMLVAIAVIIFGVWMSTHHDGCRKSLTLPVLGLGVLILIISIVGFLGALKNNSILLWIYLIMLFIILVAILVFTVLAFIVTNNGSGHSIAGLRYREYQLQDYSSWFLKELNNTHNWQHLKSCLVKSEDCNNLSRKYKTLKQYKSAKLTPIEAGCCRPPSDCGYPAVNASYYDLSFHPVSTNYDCKLYKNSRNIKCYNCDSCKAGVAQYMKTEWRVVAIFNVILFVTLSMIYFVGCCARRNAARSYSKV
;
A
#
# COMPACT_ATOMS: atom_id res chain seq x y z
N MET A 1 36.21 -34.23 5.26
CA MET A 1 35.07 -34.43 6.19
C MET A 1 34.78 -33.23 7.09
N GLN A 2 35.76 -32.61 7.77
CA GLN A 2 35.49 -31.45 8.66
C GLN A 2 34.91 -30.20 7.96
N ARG A 3 35.33 -29.89 6.71
CA ARG A 3 34.76 -28.77 5.94
C ARG A 3 33.28 -28.97 5.55
N GLU A 4 32.84 -30.23 5.41
CA GLU A 4 31.44 -30.56 5.12
C GLU A 4 30.57 -30.53 6.39
N GLN A 5 31.08 -30.98 7.55
CA GLN A 5 30.36 -30.88 8.82
C GLN A 5 30.14 -29.43 9.28
N MET A 6 31.11 -28.54 9.05
CA MET A 6 30.96 -27.12 9.39
C MET A 6 29.83 -26.45 8.57
N GLY A 7 29.70 -26.75 7.28
CA GLY A 7 28.62 -26.20 6.44
C GLY A 7 27.22 -26.76 6.74
N VAL A 8 27.13 -28.00 7.26
CA VAL A 8 25.87 -28.68 7.61
C VAL A 8 25.21 -28.07 8.84
N GLY A 9 26.00 -27.66 9.84
CA GLY A 9 25.51 -26.98 11.03
C GLY A 9 25.07 -25.55 10.76
N THR A 10 25.79 -24.82 9.90
CA THR A 10 25.52 -23.39 9.69
C THR A 10 24.22 -23.12 8.93
N SER A 11 23.90 -23.86 7.86
CA SER A 11 22.66 -23.62 7.09
C SER A 11 21.40 -23.98 7.89
N THR A 12 21.45 -25.06 8.66
CA THR A 12 20.34 -25.50 9.52
C THR A 12 20.16 -24.58 10.72
N PHE A 13 21.26 -24.09 11.32
CA PHE A 13 21.24 -23.08 12.36
C PHE A 13 20.64 -21.75 11.88
N ILE A 14 21.06 -21.26 10.70
CA ILE A 14 20.50 -20.03 10.10
C ILE A 14 18.99 -20.18 9.89
N LEU A 15 18.53 -21.31 9.32
CA LEU A 15 17.09 -21.55 9.13
C LEU A 15 16.32 -21.58 10.45
N ARG A 16 16.90 -22.16 11.51
CA ARG A 16 16.26 -22.17 12.84
C ARG A 16 16.13 -20.75 13.39
N CYS A 17 17.21 -19.96 13.37
CA CYS A 17 17.20 -18.58 13.86
C CYS A 17 16.23 -17.70 13.06
N VAL A 18 16.25 -17.79 11.72
CA VAL A 18 15.36 -17.01 10.86
C VAL A 18 13.90 -17.39 11.12
N ASN A 19 13.54 -18.68 11.10
CA ASN A 19 12.15 -19.10 11.29
C ASN A 19 11.65 -18.81 12.73
N PHE A 20 12.53 -18.83 13.73
CA PHE A 20 12.18 -18.42 15.08
C PHE A 20 11.91 -16.91 15.16
N LEU A 21 12.76 -16.09 14.54
CA LEU A 21 12.56 -14.63 14.50
C LEU A 21 11.29 -14.27 13.71
N THR A 22 11.03 -14.92 12.58
CA THR A 22 9.79 -14.68 11.81
C THR A 22 8.54 -15.10 12.57
N MET A 23 8.63 -16.13 13.42
CA MET A 23 7.54 -16.50 14.33
C MET A 23 7.24 -15.37 15.34
N LEU A 24 8.25 -14.77 15.95
CA LEU A 24 8.06 -13.63 16.87
C LEU A 24 7.45 -12.43 16.15
N VAL A 25 7.92 -12.13 14.94
CA VAL A 25 7.35 -11.06 14.10
C VAL A 25 5.89 -11.36 13.74
N ALA A 26 5.56 -12.59 13.36
CA ALA A 26 4.19 -12.99 13.04
C ALA A 26 3.24 -12.82 14.23
N ILE A 27 3.68 -13.19 15.44
CA ILE A 27 2.91 -12.98 16.67
C ILE A 27 2.69 -11.48 16.90
N ALA A 28 3.72 -10.65 16.75
CA ALA A 28 3.59 -9.19 16.88
C ALA A 28 2.60 -8.61 15.86
N VAL A 29 2.63 -9.07 14.60
CA VAL A 29 1.68 -8.68 13.55
C VAL A 29 0.25 -9.08 13.90
N ILE A 30 0.04 -10.28 14.44
CA ILE A 30 -1.29 -10.75 14.87
C ILE A 30 -1.80 -9.88 16.03
N ILE A 31 -0.96 -9.63 17.05
CA ILE A 31 -1.32 -8.76 18.18
C ILE A 31 -1.69 -7.36 17.70
N PHE A 32 -0.90 -6.79 16.78
CA PHE A 32 -1.18 -5.50 16.17
C PHE A 32 -2.49 -5.51 15.37
N GLY A 33 -2.77 -6.58 14.62
CA GLY A 33 -4.03 -6.76 13.89
C GLY A 33 -5.24 -6.81 14.81
N VAL A 34 -5.15 -7.54 15.94
CA VAL A 34 -6.20 -7.60 16.96
C VAL A 34 -6.40 -6.23 17.60
N TRP A 35 -5.32 -5.53 17.97
CA TRP A 35 -5.40 -4.17 18.51
C TRP A 35 -6.01 -3.17 17.51
N MET A 36 -5.74 -3.32 16.22
CA MET A 36 -6.38 -2.52 15.19
C MET A 36 -7.88 -2.80 15.09
N SER A 37 -8.31 -4.04 15.38
CA SER A 37 -9.72 -4.45 15.39
C SER A 37 -10.54 -3.80 16.50
N THR A 38 -9.92 -3.33 17.59
CA THR A 38 -10.64 -2.75 18.73
C THR A 38 -11.00 -1.28 18.53
N HIS A 39 -10.52 -0.65 17.45
CA HIS A 39 -10.81 0.76 17.14
C HIS A 39 -11.95 0.89 16.13
N HIS A 40 -12.93 1.77 16.43
CA HIS A 40 -14.18 1.95 15.68
C HIS A 40 -14.05 2.74 14.36
N ASP A 41 -12.91 2.67 13.66
CA ASP A 41 -12.75 3.29 12.34
C ASP A 41 -13.06 2.25 11.26
N GLY A 42 -14.03 2.52 10.37
CA GLY A 42 -14.41 1.60 9.28
C GLY A 42 -13.23 1.17 8.41
N CYS A 43 -12.25 2.04 8.23
CA CYS A 43 -11.03 1.73 7.48
C CYS A 43 -10.11 0.73 8.18
N ARG A 44 -9.96 0.85 9.50
CA ARG A 44 -9.13 -0.08 10.28
C ARG A 44 -9.68 -1.49 10.21
N LYS A 45 -11.01 -1.64 10.30
CA LYS A 45 -11.68 -2.93 10.15
C LYS A 45 -11.42 -3.60 8.80
N SER A 46 -11.36 -2.82 7.72
CA SER A 46 -11.05 -3.34 6.38
C SER A 46 -9.59 -3.80 6.25
N LEU A 47 -8.65 -3.14 6.93
CA LEU A 47 -7.24 -3.56 6.98
C LEU A 47 -6.97 -4.67 8.01
N THR A 48 -7.79 -4.82 9.05
CA THR A 48 -7.62 -5.85 10.09
C THR A 48 -7.60 -7.26 9.49
N LEU A 49 -8.57 -7.58 8.63
CA LEU A 49 -8.71 -8.92 8.05
C LEU A 49 -7.49 -9.35 7.22
N PRO A 50 -7.00 -8.55 6.24
CA PRO A 50 -5.80 -8.92 5.49
C PRO A 50 -4.53 -8.96 6.36
N VAL A 51 -4.40 -8.10 7.37
CA VAL A 51 -3.25 -8.11 8.29
C VAL A 51 -3.24 -9.37 9.14
N LEU A 52 -4.38 -9.78 9.71
CA LEU A 52 -4.50 -11.01 10.49
C LEU A 52 -4.25 -12.25 9.64
N GLY A 53 -4.85 -12.31 8.44
CA GLY A 53 -4.64 -13.42 7.50
C GLY A 53 -3.16 -13.58 7.13
N LEU A 54 -2.46 -12.47 6.87
CA LEU A 54 -1.03 -12.47 6.59
C LEU A 54 -0.21 -12.96 7.79
N GLY A 55 -0.51 -12.48 9.00
CA GLY A 55 0.18 -12.90 10.22
C GLY A 55 0.05 -14.41 10.48
N VAL A 56 -1.16 -14.96 10.36
CA VAL A 56 -1.41 -16.40 10.53
C VAL A 56 -0.66 -17.24 9.49
N LEU A 57 -0.67 -16.80 8.22
CA LEU A 57 0.04 -17.49 7.15
C LEU A 57 1.56 -17.55 7.44
N ILE A 58 2.17 -16.42 7.81
CA ILE A 58 3.60 -16.35 8.14
C ILE A 58 3.91 -17.24 9.34
N LEU A 59 3.03 -17.28 10.34
CA LEU A 59 3.21 -18.12 11.53
C LEU A 59 3.27 -19.61 11.16
N ILE A 60 2.32 -20.09 10.34
CA ILE A 60 2.28 -21.50 9.89
C ILE A 60 3.56 -21.87 9.14
N ILE A 61 3.99 -21.04 8.19
CA ILE A 61 5.20 -21.28 7.39
C ILE A 61 6.45 -21.31 8.29
N SER A 62 6.52 -20.40 9.25
CA SER A 62 7.63 -20.32 10.21
C SER A 62 7.72 -21.57 11.09
N ILE A 63 6.58 -22.10 11.57
CA ILE A 63 6.52 -23.33 12.36
C ILE A 63 7.01 -24.53 11.53
N VAL A 64 6.52 -24.67 10.29
CA VAL A 64 6.94 -25.77 9.39
C VAL A 64 8.45 -25.69 9.11
N GLY A 65 8.96 -24.50 8.81
CA GLY A 65 10.40 -24.27 8.58
C GLY A 65 11.25 -24.58 9.81
N PHE A 66 10.82 -24.13 10.99
CA PHE A 66 11.52 -24.37 12.25
C PHE A 66 11.55 -25.86 12.62
N LEU A 67 10.39 -26.54 12.59
CA LEU A 67 10.29 -27.98 12.87
C LEU A 67 11.08 -28.82 11.86
N GLY A 68 11.10 -28.41 10.59
CA GLY A 68 11.83 -29.09 9.52
C GLY A 68 13.35 -29.00 9.74
N ALA A 69 13.84 -27.83 10.12
CA ALA A 69 15.25 -27.61 10.44
C ALA A 69 15.66 -28.22 11.80
N LEU A 70 14.75 -28.30 12.78
CA LEU A 70 15.00 -28.94 14.07
C LEU A 70 15.16 -30.46 13.92
N LYS A 71 14.19 -31.12 13.29
CA LYS A 71 14.16 -32.58 13.13
C LYS A 71 15.03 -33.08 11.96
N ASN A 72 15.65 -32.17 11.21
CA ASN A 72 16.36 -32.46 9.96
C ASN A 72 15.54 -33.34 9.00
N ASN A 73 14.21 -33.14 9.00
CA ASN A 73 13.28 -33.98 8.26
C ASN A 73 13.17 -33.47 6.82
N SER A 74 13.68 -34.27 5.88
CA SER A 74 13.69 -33.96 4.45
C SER A 74 12.31 -33.66 3.86
N ILE A 75 11.26 -34.33 4.33
CA ILE A 75 9.88 -34.12 3.85
C ILE A 75 9.37 -32.75 4.28
N LEU A 76 9.56 -32.38 5.55
CA LEU A 76 9.10 -31.10 6.09
C LEU A 76 9.85 -29.92 5.46
N LEU A 77 11.16 -30.07 5.24
CA LEU A 77 11.98 -29.10 4.51
C LEU A 77 11.53 -28.97 3.05
N TRP A 78 11.08 -30.05 2.42
CA TRP A 78 10.57 -30.01 1.05
C TRP A 78 9.23 -29.27 0.96
N ILE A 79 8.29 -29.54 1.87
CA ILE A 79 7.04 -28.78 2.00
C ILE A 79 7.33 -27.29 2.22
N TYR A 80 8.25 -26.96 3.14
CA TYR A 80 8.67 -25.59 3.39
C TYR A 80 9.19 -24.89 2.12
N LEU A 81 10.05 -25.56 1.35
CA LEU A 81 10.58 -25.00 0.10
C LEU A 81 9.51 -24.78 -0.97
N ILE A 82 8.54 -25.70 -1.11
CA ILE A 82 7.43 -25.53 -2.04
C ILE A 82 6.58 -24.33 -1.65
N MET A 83 6.24 -24.21 -0.36
CA MET A 83 5.48 -23.06 0.14
C MET A 83 6.22 -21.74 -0.11
N LEU A 84 7.54 -21.69 0.18
CA LEU A 84 8.37 -20.53 -0.12
C LEU A 84 8.40 -20.20 -1.61
N PHE A 85 8.49 -21.21 -2.49
CA PHE A 85 8.49 -21.00 -3.93
C PHE A 85 7.17 -20.40 -4.42
N ILE A 86 6.03 -20.92 -3.96
CA ILE A 86 4.71 -20.37 -4.28
C ILE A 86 4.61 -18.90 -3.83
N ILE A 87 5.12 -18.57 -2.65
CA ILE A 87 5.13 -17.20 -2.13
C ILE A 87 6.02 -16.29 -2.98
N LEU A 88 7.20 -16.75 -3.39
CA LEU A 88 8.07 -15.99 -4.28
C LEU A 88 7.39 -15.68 -5.61
N VAL A 89 6.71 -16.66 -6.20
CA VAL A 89 5.93 -16.47 -7.44
C VAL A 89 4.78 -15.49 -7.21
N ALA A 90 4.02 -15.64 -6.12
CA ALA A 90 2.91 -14.76 -5.78
C ALA A 90 3.38 -13.30 -5.58
N ILE A 91 4.49 -13.10 -4.85
CA ILE A 91 5.12 -11.80 -4.66
C ILE A 91 5.50 -11.19 -6.01
N LEU A 92 6.17 -11.97 -6.87
CA LEU A 92 6.60 -11.50 -8.18
C LEU A 92 5.40 -11.08 -9.05
N VAL A 93 4.37 -11.92 -9.16
CA VAL A 93 3.15 -11.61 -9.91
C VAL A 93 2.48 -10.34 -9.35
N PHE A 94 2.34 -10.24 -8.02
CA PHE A 94 1.76 -9.07 -7.38
C PHE A 94 2.58 -7.80 -7.65
N THR A 95 3.91 -7.85 -7.57
CA THR A 95 4.76 -6.68 -7.88
C THR A 95 4.56 -6.21 -9.32
N VAL A 96 4.55 -7.13 -10.29
CA VAL A 96 4.38 -6.78 -11.70
C VAL A 96 3.01 -6.14 -11.93
N LEU A 97 1.95 -6.74 -11.41
CA LEU A 97 0.59 -6.18 -11.51
C LEU A 97 0.49 -4.80 -10.85
N ALA A 98 1.07 -4.63 -9.65
CA ALA A 98 1.10 -3.35 -8.96
C ALA A 98 1.82 -2.28 -9.79
N PHE A 99 2.95 -2.61 -10.43
CA PHE A 99 3.63 -1.68 -11.34
C PHE A 99 2.79 -1.32 -12.56
N ILE A 100 2.13 -2.30 -13.19
CA ILE A 100 1.25 -2.05 -14.34
C ILE A 100 0.11 -1.08 -13.96
N VAL A 101 -0.56 -1.33 -12.83
CA VAL A 101 -1.67 -0.51 -12.34
C VAL A 101 -1.21 0.91 -11.95
N THR A 102 0.02 1.05 -11.44
CA THR A 102 0.58 2.32 -10.94
C THR A 102 1.49 3.04 -11.94
N ASN A 103 1.66 2.53 -13.16
CA ASN A 103 2.48 3.18 -14.17
C ASN A 103 1.82 4.49 -14.65
N ASN A 104 0.51 4.42 -14.96
CA ASN A 104 -0.26 5.52 -15.51
C ASN A 104 -0.61 6.60 -14.47
N GLY A 105 -0.86 7.82 -14.93
CA GLY A 105 -1.25 8.96 -14.12
C GLY A 105 -0.07 9.80 -13.68
N SER A 106 0.01 11.05 -14.16
CA SER A 106 0.97 12.03 -13.65
C SER A 106 0.24 13.35 -13.50
N GLY A 107 0.17 13.88 -12.28
CA GLY A 107 -0.51 15.16 -12.05
C GLY A 107 0.02 16.26 -12.96
N HIS A 108 -0.89 17.06 -13.49
CA HIS A 108 -0.64 18.18 -14.38
C HIS A 108 -0.17 19.40 -13.59
N SER A 109 0.86 20.07 -14.10
CA SER A 109 1.31 21.37 -13.60
C SER A 109 0.48 22.49 -14.20
N ILE A 110 0.08 23.46 -13.40
CA ILE A 110 -0.68 24.63 -13.84
C ILE A 110 0.18 25.87 -13.67
N ALA A 111 0.15 26.74 -14.67
CA ALA A 111 0.92 27.99 -14.65
C ALA A 111 0.57 28.82 -13.41
N GLY A 112 1.60 29.21 -12.64
CA GLY A 112 1.45 30.01 -11.41
C GLY A 112 1.05 29.22 -10.16
N LEU A 113 0.93 27.89 -10.23
CA LEU A 113 0.66 27.00 -9.10
C LEU A 113 1.80 26.00 -8.92
N ARG A 114 2.27 25.81 -7.67
CA ARG A 114 3.33 24.83 -7.36
C ARG A 114 2.80 23.41 -7.17
N TYR A 115 1.55 23.27 -6.75
CA TYR A 115 0.90 21.98 -6.59
C TYR A 115 0.36 21.46 -7.93
N ARG A 116 0.16 20.14 -8.00
CA ARG A 116 -0.32 19.46 -9.21
C ARG A 116 -1.83 19.24 -9.14
N GLU A 117 -2.47 19.30 -10.29
CA GLU A 117 -3.86 18.89 -10.48
C GLU A 117 -3.90 17.45 -11.03
N TYR A 118 -4.93 16.70 -10.68
CA TYR A 118 -5.03 15.29 -11.05
C TYR A 118 -6.34 15.05 -11.78
N GLN A 119 -6.29 14.43 -12.95
CA GLN A 119 -7.49 14.02 -13.68
C GLN A 119 -7.67 12.51 -13.55
N LEU A 120 -8.91 12.08 -13.37
CA LEU A 120 -9.21 10.67 -13.11
C LEU A 120 -8.89 9.79 -14.33
N GLN A 121 -9.02 10.36 -15.54
CA GLN A 121 -8.78 9.67 -16.81
C GLN A 121 -7.29 9.33 -17.06
N ASP A 122 -6.36 9.98 -16.36
CA ASP A 122 -4.93 9.69 -16.51
C ASP A 122 -4.53 8.36 -15.85
N TYR A 123 -5.37 7.81 -14.97
CA TYR A 123 -5.07 6.60 -14.21
C TYR A 123 -5.51 5.33 -14.95
N SER A 124 -5.01 4.18 -14.49
CA SER A 124 -5.35 2.89 -15.10
C SER A 124 -6.84 2.57 -15.01
N SER A 125 -7.32 1.76 -15.95
CA SER A 125 -8.72 1.30 -16.01
C SER A 125 -9.18 0.62 -14.71
N TRP A 126 -8.25 0.01 -13.97
CA TRP A 126 -8.52 -0.55 -12.66
C TRP A 126 -8.94 0.51 -11.63
N PHE A 127 -8.20 1.62 -11.51
CA PHE A 127 -8.59 2.74 -10.62
C PHE A 127 -9.92 3.35 -11.02
N LEU A 128 -10.15 3.54 -12.32
CA LEU A 128 -11.41 4.03 -12.85
C LEU A 128 -12.58 3.13 -12.43
N LYS A 129 -12.45 1.81 -12.60
CA LYS A 129 -13.50 0.85 -12.22
C LYS A 129 -13.76 0.82 -10.72
N GLU A 130 -12.70 0.86 -9.92
CA GLU A 130 -12.78 0.79 -8.46
C GLU A 130 -13.40 2.06 -7.85
N LEU A 131 -13.00 3.25 -8.35
CA LEU A 131 -13.46 4.54 -7.84
C LEU A 131 -14.81 4.98 -8.42
N ASN A 132 -15.25 4.41 -9.55
CA ASN A 132 -16.56 4.70 -10.10
C ASN A 132 -17.68 3.87 -9.45
N ASN A 133 -17.33 2.78 -8.76
CA ASN A 133 -18.30 2.03 -7.97
C ASN A 133 -18.71 2.83 -6.72
N THR A 134 -19.98 3.23 -6.63
CA THR A 134 -20.50 4.04 -5.52
C THR A 134 -20.23 3.43 -4.14
N HIS A 135 -20.40 2.12 -3.99
CA HIS A 135 -20.20 1.45 -2.71
C HIS A 135 -18.73 1.51 -2.27
N ASN A 136 -17.82 1.16 -3.18
CA ASN A 136 -16.38 1.16 -2.90
C ASN A 136 -15.86 2.58 -2.69
N TRP A 137 -16.36 3.55 -3.46
CA TRP A 137 -16.04 4.96 -3.28
C TRP A 137 -16.45 5.47 -1.90
N GLN A 138 -17.67 5.20 -1.43
CA GLN A 138 -18.08 5.68 -0.09
C GLN A 138 -17.20 5.10 1.01
N HIS A 139 -16.82 3.83 0.91
CA HIS A 139 -15.91 3.20 1.85
C HIS A 139 -14.51 3.86 1.81
N LEU A 140 -13.90 3.98 0.62
CA LEU A 140 -12.59 4.61 0.44
C LEU A 140 -12.58 6.09 0.88
N LYS A 141 -13.62 6.83 0.52
CA LYS A 141 -13.81 8.23 0.90
C LYS A 141 -13.87 8.38 2.41
N SER A 142 -14.65 7.56 3.12
CA SER A 142 -14.73 7.62 4.58
C SER A 142 -13.39 7.34 5.26
N CYS A 143 -12.53 6.54 4.62
CA CYS A 143 -11.19 6.24 5.13
C CYS A 143 -10.17 7.35 4.85
N LEU A 144 -10.12 7.80 3.59
CA LEU A 144 -9.00 8.58 3.07
C LEU A 144 -9.29 10.09 3.04
N VAL A 145 -10.55 10.48 2.90
CA VAL A 145 -10.95 11.88 2.76
C VAL A 145 -11.49 12.39 4.08
N LYS A 146 -10.62 13.04 4.86
CA LYS A 146 -11.01 13.70 6.11
C LYS A 146 -11.37 15.16 5.85
N SER A 147 -12.54 15.59 6.30
CA SER A 147 -12.99 16.98 6.15
C SER A 147 -12.09 17.97 6.91
N GLU A 148 -11.46 17.52 7.97
CA GLU A 148 -10.50 18.29 8.77
C GLU A 148 -9.29 18.75 7.94
N ASP A 149 -8.78 17.93 7.02
CA ASP A 149 -7.64 18.27 6.17
C ASP A 149 -7.96 19.51 5.31
N CYS A 150 -9.16 19.55 4.71
CA CYS A 150 -9.64 20.69 3.94
C CYS A 150 -9.93 21.93 4.79
N ASN A 151 -10.43 21.73 6.01
CA ASN A 151 -10.71 22.83 6.94
C ASN A 151 -9.43 23.47 7.49
N ASN A 152 -8.36 22.68 7.64
CA ASN A 152 -7.07 23.15 8.13
C ASN A 152 -6.26 23.91 7.08
N LEU A 153 -6.61 23.80 5.80
CA LEU A 153 -5.91 24.46 4.70
C LEU A 153 -5.86 25.99 4.85
N SER A 154 -6.97 26.62 5.27
CA SER A 154 -7.02 28.07 5.54
C SER A 154 -6.23 28.49 6.77
N ARG A 155 -6.12 27.60 7.77
CA ARG A 155 -5.27 27.83 8.96
C ARG A 155 -3.78 27.73 8.60
N LYS A 156 -3.42 26.79 7.73
CA LYS A 156 -2.06 26.52 7.29
C LYS A 156 -1.53 27.57 6.30
N TYR A 157 -2.39 28.04 5.39
CA TYR A 157 -2.02 29.00 4.35
C TYR A 157 -2.91 30.25 4.45
N LYS A 158 -2.39 31.28 5.13
CA LYS A 158 -3.12 32.51 5.41
C LYS A 158 -3.23 33.45 4.20
N THR A 159 -2.23 33.43 3.32
CA THR A 159 -2.18 34.31 2.14
C THR A 159 -2.33 33.51 0.84
N LEU A 160 -2.93 34.14 -0.18
CA LEU A 160 -3.07 33.51 -1.49
C LEU A 160 -1.71 33.18 -2.13
N LYS A 161 -0.68 34.01 -1.91
CA LYS A 161 0.68 33.75 -2.38
C LYS A 161 1.26 32.47 -1.74
N GLN A 162 1.10 32.31 -0.43
CA GLN A 162 1.51 31.08 0.26
C GLN A 162 0.76 29.87 -0.27
N TYR A 163 -0.57 29.98 -0.46
CA TYR A 163 -1.39 28.91 -1.01
C TYR A 163 -0.97 28.49 -2.43
N LYS A 164 -0.71 29.45 -3.33
CA LYS A 164 -0.24 29.15 -4.70
C LYS A 164 1.12 28.43 -4.70
N SER A 165 1.98 28.72 -3.73
CA SER A 165 3.28 28.08 -3.54
C SER A 165 3.27 26.84 -2.63
N ALA A 166 2.09 26.44 -2.14
CA ALA A 166 1.96 25.39 -1.15
C ALA A 166 2.25 24.00 -1.73
N LYS A 167 2.76 23.11 -0.89
CA LYS A 167 2.87 21.68 -1.18
C LYS A 167 1.64 20.98 -0.62
N LEU A 168 0.60 20.90 -1.44
CA LEU A 168 -0.62 20.18 -1.09
C LEU A 168 -0.41 18.67 -1.27
N THR A 169 -1.06 17.87 -0.41
CA THR A 169 -1.21 16.44 -0.66
C THR A 169 -2.14 16.20 -1.86
N PRO A 170 -2.08 15.03 -2.51
CA PRO A 170 -3.00 14.74 -3.62
C PRO A 170 -4.48 14.84 -3.24
N ILE A 171 -4.82 14.48 -2.01
CA ILE A 171 -6.18 14.59 -1.47
C ILE A 171 -6.56 16.06 -1.23
N GLU A 172 -5.66 16.86 -0.64
CA GLU A 172 -5.91 18.30 -0.46
C GLU A 172 -6.12 19.01 -1.81
N ALA A 173 -5.33 18.65 -2.83
CA ALA A 173 -5.39 19.23 -4.16
C ALA A 173 -6.62 18.79 -4.97
N GLY A 174 -7.09 17.54 -4.80
CA GLY A 174 -8.22 17.00 -5.55
C GLY A 174 -9.58 17.21 -4.88
N CYS A 175 -9.65 17.21 -3.55
CA CYS A 175 -10.92 17.17 -2.80
C CYS A 175 -11.32 18.51 -2.18
N CYS A 176 -10.36 19.38 -1.84
CA CYS A 176 -10.64 20.61 -1.09
C CYS A 176 -10.91 21.84 -1.97
N ARG A 177 -10.59 21.76 -3.26
CA ARG A 177 -10.72 22.86 -4.23
C ARG A 177 -11.54 22.43 -5.45
N PRO A 178 -12.16 23.37 -6.18
CA PRO A 178 -12.70 23.08 -7.49
C PRO A 178 -11.55 22.88 -8.51
N PRO A 179 -11.82 22.18 -9.62
CA PRO A 179 -10.92 22.15 -10.78
C PRO A 179 -10.55 23.55 -11.25
N SER A 180 -9.33 23.72 -11.75
CA SER A 180 -8.88 25.03 -12.27
C SER A 180 -9.70 25.48 -13.49
N ASP A 181 -10.16 24.52 -14.30
CA ASP A 181 -10.97 24.78 -15.50
C ASP A 181 -12.33 25.42 -15.19
N CYS A 182 -12.80 25.33 -13.94
CA CYS A 182 -14.04 26.00 -13.54
C CYS A 182 -13.91 27.53 -13.55
N GLY A 183 -12.70 28.08 -13.38
CA GLY A 183 -12.43 29.52 -13.42
C GLY A 183 -12.91 30.30 -12.18
N TYR A 184 -13.30 29.65 -11.09
CA TYR A 184 -13.70 30.33 -9.86
C TYR A 184 -12.51 31.05 -9.21
N PRO A 185 -12.57 32.37 -8.94
CA PRO A 185 -11.47 33.07 -8.30
C PRO A 185 -11.34 32.65 -6.83
N ALA A 186 -10.11 32.33 -6.43
CA ALA A 186 -9.81 31.94 -5.05
C ALA A 186 -9.74 33.17 -4.16
N VAL A 187 -10.67 33.28 -3.20
CA VAL A 187 -10.64 34.33 -2.17
C VAL A 187 -9.65 33.95 -1.08
N ASN A 188 -9.73 32.71 -0.60
CA ASN A 188 -8.86 32.11 0.42
C ASN A 188 -8.58 30.63 0.08
N ALA A 189 -7.65 29.98 0.79
CA ALA A 189 -7.27 28.57 0.53
C ALA A 189 -8.45 27.57 0.57
N SER A 190 -9.51 27.89 1.30
CA SER A 190 -10.71 27.04 1.44
C SER A 190 -11.99 27.72 0.92
N TYR A 191 -11.91 28.86 0.23
CA TYR A 191 -13.09 29.60 -0.22
C TYR A 191 -12.89 30.22 -1.61
N TYR A 192 -13.85 29.96 -2.50
CA TYR A 192 -13.84 30.37 -3.89
C TYR A 192 -15.09 31.20 -4.20
N ASP A 193 -14.99 32.26 -5.00
CA ASP A 193 -16.18 33.03 -5.36
C ASP A 193 -16.99 32.29 -6.44
N LEU A 194 -18.19 31.84 -6.08
CA LEU A 194 -19.09 31.08 -6.95
C LEU A 194 -20.10 31.98 -7.69
N SER A 195 -20.01 33.30 -7.51
CA SER A 195 -20.86 34.27 -8.24
C SER A 195 -20.50 34.35 -9.72
N PHE A 196 -19.27 33.95 -10.07
CA PHE A 196 -18.81 33.84 -11.44
C PHE A 196 -19.38 32.59 -12.12
N HIS A 197 -19.80 32.73 -13.38
CA HIS A 197 -20.23 31.58 -14.17
C HIS A 197 -19.04 30.65 -14.44
N PRO A 198 -19.20 29.32 -14.28
CA PRO A 198 -18.14 28.38 -14.58
C PRO A 198 -17.77 28.49 -16.06
N VAL A 199 -16.49 28.64 -16.33
CA VAL A 199 -15.96 28.76 -17.71
C VAL A 199 -16.04 27.41 -18.44
N SER A 200 -16.04 26.31 -17.68
CA SER A 200 -16.05 24.95 -18.20
C SER A 200 -17.40 24.26 -18.02
N THR A 201 -17.72 23.34 -18.94
CA THR A 201 -18.87 22.43 -18.86
C THR A 201 -18.64 21.25 -17.91
N ASN A 202 -17.47 21.17 -17.28
CA ASN A 202 -17.11 20.09 -16.37
C ASN A 202 -18.13 19.94 -15.23
N TYR A 203 -18.61 18.70 -15.05
CA TYR A 203 -19.61 18.37 -14.03
C TYR A 203 -19.11 18.63 -12.61
N ASP A 204 -17.80 18.51 -12.36
CA ASP A 204 -17.17 18.80 -11.07
C ASP A 204 -17.40 20.25 -10.63
N CYS A 205 -17.50 21.20 -11.57
CA CYS A 205 -17.79 22.61 -11.27
C CYS A 205 -19.19 22.79 -10.67
N LYS A 206 -20.15 21.95 -11.07
CA LYS A 206 -21.53 21.97 -10.55
C LYS A 206 -21.64 21.31 -9.18
N LEU A 207 -20.83 20.28 -8.95
CA LEU A 207 -20.79 19.53 -7.69
C LEU A 207 -20.10 20.30 -6.56
N TYR A 208 -19.09 21.10 -6.88
CA TYR A 208 -18.34 21.84 -5.87
C TYR A 208 -19.22 22.86 -5.11
N LYS A 209 -19.11 22.89 -3.79
CA LYS A 209 -19.72 23.89 -2.91
C LYS A 209 -18.74 24.36 -1.85
N ASN A 210 -18.84 25.63 -1.42
CA ASN A 210 -17.99 26.16 -0.34
C ASN A 210 -18.28 25.60 1.06
N SER A 211 -19.30 24.74 1.21
CA SER A 211 -19.64 24.09 2.49
C SER A 211 -18.57 23.10 2.95
N ARG A 212 -18.30 23.08 4.27
CA ARG A 212 -17.30 22.22 4.92
C ARG A 212 -17.55 20.72 4.67
N ASN A 213 -18.83 20.33 4.54
CA ASN A 213 -19.24 18.92 4.45
C ASN A 213 -19.40 18.43 3.00
N ILE A 214 -19.31 19.32 2.00
CA ILE A 214 -19.58 18.98 0.61
C ILE A 214 -18.30 19.09 -0.23
N LYS A 215 -17.63 20.26 -0.20
CA LYS A 215 -16.45 20.59 -1.01
C LYS A 215 -16.50 19.91 -2.39
N CYS A 216 -15.41 19.31 -2.85
CA CYS A 216 -15.39 18.45 -4.03
C CYS A 216 -15.35 16.97 -3.65
N TYR A 217 -15.88 16.57 -2.49
CA TYR A 217 -15.74 15.19 -1.99
C TYR A 217 -16.46 14.12 -2.82
N ASN A 218 -17.24 14.50 -3.84
CA ASN A 218 -17.89 13.59 -4.78
C ASN A 218 -17.48 13.86 -6.23
N CYS A 219 -16.51 14.75 -6.44
CA CYS A 219 -15.98 15.08 -7.76
C CYS A 219 -15.03 13.99 -8.28
N ASP A 220 -14.90 13.89 -9.59
CA ASP A 220 -13.89 13.03 -10.21
C ASP A 220 -12.47 13.53 -9.93
N SER A 221 -12.28 14.83 -9.74
CA SER A 221 -11.01 15.41 -9.26
C SER A 221 -10.60 14.90 -7.88
N CYS A 222 -11.56 14.64 -6.99
CA CYS A 222 -11.28 14.07 -5.68
C CYS A 222 -10.93 12.59 -5.77
N LYS A 223 -11.66 11.83 -6.61
CA LYS A 223 -11.29 10.44 -6.94
C LYS A 223 -9.88 10.36 -7.53
N ALA A 224 -9.50 11.29 -8.40
CA ALA A 224 -8.14 11.37 -8.96
C ALA A 224 -7.08 11.64 -7.89
N GLY A 225 -7.37 12.53 -6.93
CA GLY A 225 -6.51 12.76 -5.77
C GLY A 225 -6.32 11.51 -4.90
N VAL A 226 -7.39 10.73 -4.69
CA VAL A 226 -7.34 9.44 -4.00
C VAL A 226 -6.55 8.40 -4.79
N ALA A 227 -6.75 8.31 -6.12
CA ALA A 227 -5.98 7.42 -6.99
C ALA A 227 -4.48 7.71 -6.92
N GLN A 228 -4.09 8.99 -6.93
CA GLN A 228 -2.70 9.40 -6.77
C GLN A 228 -2.12 9.03 -5.40
N TYR A 229 -2.90 9.24 -4.33
CA TYR A 229 -2.49 8.87 -2.99
C TYR A 229 -2.23 7.36 -2.91
N MET A 230 -3.20 6.54 -3.35
CA MET A 230 -3.07 5.08 -3.39
C MET A 230 -1.88 4.65 -4.24
N LYS A 231 -1.69 5.24 -5.43
CA LYS A 231 -0.52 4.99 -6.29
C LYS A 231 0.80 5.23 -5.56
N THR A 232 0.88 6.31 -4.78
CA THR A 232 2.10 6.65 -4.03
C THR A 232 2.37 5.61 -2.94
N GLU A 233 1.35 5.25 -2.17
CA GLU A 233 1.44 4.21 -1.14
C GLU A 233 1.80 2.84 -1.74
N TRP A 234 1.21 2.47 -2.87
CA TRP A 234 1.49 1.20 -3.55
C TRP A 234 2.93 1.12 -4.06
N ARG A 235 3.53 2.24 -4.48
CA ARG A 235 4.96 2.28 -4.85
C ARG A 235 5.85 2.03 -3.64
N VAL A 236 5.51 2.59 -2.48
CA VAL A 236 6.25 2.33 -1.23
C VAL A 236 6.15 0.84 -0.87
N VAL A 237 4.95 0.25 -0.94
CA VAL A 237 4.74 -1.19 -0.73
C VAL A 237 5.52 -2.03 -1.74
N ALA A 238 5.57 -1.64 -3.01
CA ALA A 238 6.33 -2.35 -4.03
C ALA A 238 7.84 -2.39 -3.72
N ILE A 239 8.42 -1.30 -3.21
CA ILE A 239 9.83 -1.26 -2.77
C ILE A 239 10.07 -2.27 -1.65
N PHE A 240 9.22 -2.27 -0.62
CA PHE A 240 9.30 -3.26 0.47
C PHE A 240 9.17 -4.69 -0.06
N ASN A 241 8.29 -4.91 -1.04
CA ASN A 241 8.05 -6.22 -1.61
C ASN A 241 9.26 -6.74 -2.41
N VAL A 242 10.01 -5.86 -3.09
CA VAL A 242 11.26 -6.23 -3.77
C VAL A 242 12.32 -6.66 -2.75
N ILE A 243 12.47 -5.92 -1.64
CA ILE A 243 13.41 -6.29 -0.56
C ILE A 243 13.02 -7.64 0.06
N LEU A 244 11.73 -7.85 0.29
CA LEU A 244 11.18 -9.11 0.79
C LEU A 244 11.49 -10.26 -0.18
N PHE A 245 11.28 -10.07 -1.48
CA PHE A 245 11.57 -11.06 -2.52
C PHE A 245 13.04 -11.49 -2.52
N VAL A 246 13.97 -10.54 -2.47
CA VAL A 246 15.42 -10.83 -2.41
C VAL A 246 15.76 -11.60 -1.13
N THR A 247 15.22 -11.19 0.01
CA THR A 247 15.45 -11.84 1.31
C THR A 247 14.94 -13.28 1.31
N LEU A 248 13.70 -13.50 0.86
CA LEU A 248 13.10 -14.83 0.76
C LEU A 248 13.82 -15.72 -0.26
N SER A 249 14.34 -15.14 -1.35
CA SER A 249 15.15 -15.88 -2.33
C SER A 249 16.43 -16.41 -1.70
N MET A 250 17.13 -15.59 -0.90
CA MET A 250 18.32 -16.04 -0.16
C MET A 250 17.98 -17.17 0.83
N ILE A 251 16.88 -17.04 1.58
CA ILE A 251 16.39 -18.08 2.50
C ILE A 251 16.06 -19.37 1.73
N TYR A 252 15.44 -19.26 0.56
CA TYR A 252 15.13 -20.40 -0.30
C TYR A 252 16.40 -21.14 -0.75
N PHE A 253 17.46 -20.42 -1.16
CA PHE A 253 18.74 -21.04 -1.50
C PHE A 253 19.39 -21.73 -0.31
N VAL A 254 19.40 -21.11 0.88
CA VAL A 254 19.90 -21.73 2.12
C VAL A 254 19.07 -22.97 2.48
N GLY A 255 17.74 -22.91 2.32
CA GLY A 255 16.82 -24.03 2.48
C GLY A 255 17.13 -25.19 1.53
N CYS A 256 17.40 -24.90 0.26
CA CYS A 256 17.83 -25.89 -0.72
C CYS A 256 19.13 -26.59 -0.32
N CYS A 257 20.12 -25.82 0.17
CA CYS A 257 21.38 -26.36 0.69
C CYS A 257 21.13 -27.27 1.92
N ALA A 258 20.33 -26.82 2.87
CA ALA A 258 19.97 -27.60 4.06
C ALA A 258 19.26 -28.91 3.69
N ARG A 259 18.31 -28.88 2.75
CA ARG A 259 17.62 -30.08 2.26
C ARG A 259 18.57 -31.05 1.58
N ARG A 260 19.45 -30.57 0.68
CA ARG A 260 20.44 -31.43 -0.01
C ARG A 260 21.33 -32.15 1.00
N ASN A 261 21.69 -31.47 2.08
CA ASN A 261 22.47 -32.06 3.16
C ASN A 261 21.67 -33.10 3.97
N ALA A 262 20.41 -32.81 4.32
CA ALA A 262 19.54 -33.77 5.02
C ALA A 262 19.31 -35.07 4.21
N ALA A 263 19.12 -34.95 2.89
CA ALA A 263 18.96 -36.11 2.01
C ALA A 263 20.24 -36.98 1.95
N ARG A 264 21.43 -36.36 1.94
CA ARG A 264 22.73 -37.07 1.95
C ARG A 264 23.01 -37.79 3.26
N SER A 265 22.52 -37.28 4.38
CA SER A 265 22.66 -37.97 5.68
C SER A 265 21.80 -39.21 5.75
N TYR A 266 20.61 -39.19 5.13
CA TYR A 266 19.71 -40.35 5.10
C TYR A 266 20.21 -41.46 4.17
N SER A 267 20.91 -41.14 3.08
CA SER A 267 21.49 -42.14 2.16
C SER A 267 22.79 -42.79 2.66
N LYS A 268 23.32 -42.37 3.82
CA LYS A 268 24.54 -42.90 4.45
C LYS A 268 24.24 -43.84 5.63
N VAL A 269 22.97 -44.03 5.97
CA VAL A 269 22.46 -44.98 6.96
C VAL A 269 21.85 -46.14 6.20
#